data_AF-A0AAV9CG92-F1
#
_entry.id   AF-A0AAV9CG92-F1
#
_cell.length_a   1.000
_cell.length_b   1.000
_cell.length_c   1.000
_cell.angle_alpha   90.00
_cell.angle_beta   90.00
_cell.angle_gamma   90.00
#
_symmetry.space_group_name_H-M   'P 1'
#
loop_
_entity.id
_entity.type
_entity.pdbx_description
1 polymer ?
#
loop_
_entity_poly.entity_id
_entity_poly.type
_entity_poly.pdbx_seq_one_letter_code
_entity_poly.pdbx_strand_id
1 'polypeptide(L)'
;MAEGAERFENEVKEFENEVTTIGRTHHNNLVCLIGYCYEGFRSSEASKDRSDSDDYGNQGDERKNVELEMGNEEAAILTDWAYDCYREGRLDALVNSDEEMISSHHHHHHHPLCFLPMLSILIISPLTSTAQTHTNISLGSSLSTPTTKTTPSWTSPSGDFAFGFLSLPNNTTLFLLAIYINNIPEKTIVWSANGDNPVPAGSNVTLTSNGQLVLSDPNGRQPWTSNTGGGGVTHAAMLDNGNFVLATANSSNNAWESFNHPTDTILSSQELGLGSALLAHITETNYSSGRFTLQVQTDGNLVLYYINQITKNNYGHYWASNTVGSGVKLVFDVSGSVYFALQNNTVFNVSESGVSTKDYYQRATLDPDGVFRQYIYPKTNMSTRNNAWSVVDFVASDICTALTPDLGSGVCGFNSYCKPGTTQNTCECPNGYSFFDEDLKYKGCKPDFTVQSCDIDDSRMYQLEEMLDTDWPKGDYEQYNPISEDQCRSLCLEDCLCALAVFGPTGCWKKKLPLSNGRMQIGENCGTRNGNEEAAILTDWAYDCYREGRLDALVNSDEELMSDTRRLERILKVALWCIQEDPSLRPPMKKVSQMLEGAVEVAVPPDPSSFISSIN
;
A
#
# COMPACT_ATOMS: atom_id res chain seq x y z
N MET A 1 -4.75 41.84 -7.15
CA MET A 1 -5.99 41.57 -7.90
C MET A 1 -6.05 42.20 -9.30
N ALA A 2 -5.21 43.19 -9.65
CA ALA A 2 -5.26 43.76 -11.01
C ALA A 2 -4.19 43.21 -11.97
N GLU A 3 -3.06 42.69 -11.49
CA GLU A 3 -1.96 42.20 -12.35
C GLU A 3 -2.06 40.71 -12.74
N GLY A 4 -2.90 39.91 -12.09
CA GLY A 4 -3.10 38.48 -12.43
C GLY A 4 -3.98 38.29 -13.66
N ALA A 5 -5.15 38.92 -13.68
CA ALA A 5 -6.13 38.82 -14.76
C ALA A 5 -5.61 39.35 -16.11
N GLU A 6 -4.80 40.42 -16.08
CA GLU A 6 -4.24 40.99 -17.30
C GLU A 6 -3.10 40.13 -17.87
N ARG A 7 -2.44 39.32 -17.02
CA ARG A 7 -1.41 38.37 -17.46
C ARG A 7 -2.04 37.14 -18.11
N PHE A 8 -3.08 36.58 -17.50
CA PHE A 8 -3.80 35.42 -18.06
C PHE A 8 -4.50 35.75 -19.38
N GLU A 9 -5.17 36.92 -19.50
CA GLU A 9 -5.76 37.34 -20.78
C GLU A 9 -4.72 37.54 -21.88
N ASN A 10 -3.50 37.97 -21.55
CA ASN A 10 -2.42 38.10 -22.54
C ASN A 10 -1.84 36.74 -22.94
N GLU A 11 -1.63 35.82 -21.99
CA GLU A 11 -1.12 34.47 -22.26
C GLU A 11 -2.10 33.63 -23.10
N VAL A 12 -3.42 33.73 -22.85
CA VAL A 12 -4.46 33.09 -23.68
C VAL A 12 -4.50 33.67 -25.10
N LYS A 13 -4.33 34.98 -25.23
CA LYS A 13 -4.35 35.67 -26.52
C LYS A 13 -3.07 35.43 -27.33
N GLU A 14 -1.95 35.19 -26.66
CA GLU A 14 -0.69 34.76 -27.25
C GLU A 14 -0.81 33.33 -27.80
N PHE A 15 -1.37 32.40 -27.00
CA PHE A 15 -1.66 31.03 -27.45
C PHE A 15 -2.63 30.98 -28.64
N GLU A 16 -3.72 31.75 -28.61
CA GLU A 16 -4.67 31.83 -29.73
C GLU A 16 -4.01 32.39 -31.00
N ASN A 17 -3.11 33.38 -30.87
CA ASN A 17 -2.38 33.95 -32.01
C ASN A 17 -1.35 32.97 -32.57
N GLU A 18 -0.63 32.21 -31.73
CA GLU A 18 0.33 31.19 -32.17
C GLU A 18 -0.36 30.04 -32.90
N VAL A 19 -1.45 29.50 -32.34
CA VAL A 19 -2.24 28.43 -32.96
C VAL A 19 -2.87 28.90 -34.28
N THR A 20 -3.35 30.14 -34.33
CA THR A 20 -3.91 30.73 -35.57
C THR A 20 -2.83 30.97 -36.63
N THR A 21 -1.59 31.26 -36.20
CA THR A 21 -0.45 31.48 -37.11
C THR A 21 0.07 30.14 -37.65
N ILE A 22 0.24 29.13 -36.79
CA ILE A 22 0.62 27.76 -37.17
C ILE A 22 -0.43 27.13 -38.09
N GLY A 23 -1.72 27.34 -37.81
CA GLY A 23 -2.82 26.89 -38.66
C GLY A 23 -2.91 27.57 -40.04
N ARG A 24 -2.20 28.69 -40.24
CA ARG A 24 -2.13 29.40 -41.54
C ARG A 24 -0.86 29.09 -42.33
N THR A 25 0.16 28.51 -41.70
CA THR A 25 1.41 28.11 -42.37
C THR A 25 1.39 26.62 -42.68
N HIS A 26 1.01 26.27 -43.91
CA HIS A 26 1.30 24.94 -44.46
C HIS A 26 2.83 24.77 -44.58
N HIS A 27 3.41 23.63 -44.20
CA HIS A 27 4.29 22.80 -45.06
C HIS A 27 5.05 21.67 -44.34
N ASN A 28 5.31 20.63 -45.16
CA ASN A 28 6.06 19.40 -44.93
C ASN A 28 7.53 19.64 -44.53
N ASN A 29 8.02 18.84 -43.58
CA ASN A 29 9.43 18.62 -43.24
C ASN A 29 10.22 19.81 -42.65
N LEU A 30 10.36 19.90 -41.31
CA LEU A 30 11.65 20.09 -40.59
C LEU A 30 11.48 20.38 -39.08
N VAL A 31 12.58 20.13 -38.37
CA VAL A 31 12.85 20.03 -36.93
C VAL A 31 13.39 21.35 -36.33
N CYS A 32 13.04 21.61 -35.05
CA CYS A 32 13.71 22.38 -33.95
C CYS A 32 14.22 23.84 -34.14
N LEU A 33 14.00 24.69 -33.13
CA LEU A 33 15.04 25.38 -32.30
C LEU A 33 14.33 26.21 -31.19
N ILE A 34 14.58 26.01 -29.88
CA ILE A 34 15.69 26.39 -28.96
C ILE A 34 15.24 27.52 -28.02
N GLY A 35 15.52 27.34 -26.72
CA GLY A 35 14.93 28.09 -25.61
C GLY A 35 15.62 29.40 -25.19
N TYR A 36 15.25 29.92 -24.02
CA TYR A 36 16.16 30.59 -23.08
C TYR A 36 15.56 30.65 -21.65
N CYS A 37 16.45 30.68 -20.64
CA CYS A 37 16.18 30.83 -19.21
C CYS A 37 16.90 32.09 -18.69
N TYR A 38 16.30 32.87 -17.78
CA TYR A 38 16.85 34.14 -17.28
C TYR A 38 17.09 34.12 -15.77
N GLU A 39 18.34 34.39 -15.35
CA GLU A 39 18.66 34.87 -14.00
C GLU A 39 19.84 35.87 -14.04
N GLY A 40 19.63 37.04 -13.40
CA GLY A 40 20.64 37.71 -12.55
C GLY A 40 21.63 38.70 -13.17
N PHE A 41 21.50 39.99 -12.83
CA PHE A 41 22.19 41.17 -13.40
C PHE A 41 23.48 41.64 -12.68
N ARG A 42 24.24 42.51 -13.40
CA ARG A 42 25.27 43.55 -13.02
C ARG A 42 26.74 43.09 -13.02
N SER A 43 27.73 43.85 -13.48
CA SER A 43 27.94 45.18 -14.11
C SER A 43 29.37 45.13 -14.71
N SER A 44 29.79 45.77 -15.81
CA SER A 44 29.97 47.21 -16.06
C SER A 44 30.66 47.41 -17.42
N GLU A 45 30.29 48.48 -18.16
CA GLU A 45 31.09 49.40 -19.02
C GLU A 45 32.31 48.86 -19.82
N ALA A 46 32.62 49.21 -21.08
CA ALA A 46 32.16 50.17 -22.08
C ALA A 46 32.86 49.77 -23.42
N SER A 47 32.19 49.66 -24.57
CA SER A 47 32.04 50.70 -25.61
C SER A 47 32.61 50.28 -26.97
N LYS A 48 31.76 50.50 -27.98
CA LYS A 48 31.99 50.87 -29.40
C LYS A 48 32.31 49.83 -30.48
N ASP A 49 31.24 49.67 -31.28
CA ASP A 49 31.11 49.98 -32.72
C ASP A 49 31.64 49.02 -33.80
N ARG A 50 30.66 48.63 -34.66
CA ARG A 50 30.69 48.44 -36.12
C ARG A 50 31.46 47.25 -36.67
N SER A 51 31.08 46.63 -37.79
CA SER A 51 29.85 46.52 -38.58
C SER A 51 30.22 45.59 -39.73
N ASP A 52 29.29 44.70 -40.06
CA ASP A 52 29.01 44.14 -41.37
C ASP A 52 29.97 43.15 -42.05
N SER A 53 29.29 42.05 -42.42
CA SER A 53 29.21 41.46 -43.76
C SER A 53 30.19 40.36 -44.15
N ASP A 54 29.56 39.19 -44.27
CA ASP A 54 29.52 38.36 -45.49
C ASP A 54 30.65 37.34 -45.76
N ASP A 55 30.25 36.08 -45.54
CA ASP A 55 30.02 35.08 -46.60
C ASP A 55 31.08 33.99 -46.89
N TYR A 56 30.52 32.81 -47.21
CA TYR A 56 31.02 31.55 -47.76
C TYR A 56 32.09 30.71 -47.02
N GLY A 57 31.70 29.44 -46.81
CA GLY A 57 32.49 28.33 -47.35
C GLY A 57 32.90 27.23 -46.37
N ASN A 58 32.08 26.17 -46.34
CA ASN A 58 32.44 24.75 -46.42
C ASN A 58 33.80 24.24 -45.87
N GLN A 59 33.73 23.17 -45.07
CA GLN A 59 34.34 21.83 -45.32
C GLN A 59 35.26 21.28 -44.21
N GLY A 60 35.05 19.98 -43.90
CA GLY A 60 36.05 19.06 -43.32
C GLY A 60 35.97 18.91 -41.80
N ASP A 61 35.36 17.87 -41.22
CA ASP A 61 35.71 16.42 -41.21
C ASP A 61 36.68 16.02 -40.06
N GLU A 62 36.38 14.85 -39.51
CA GLU A 62 37.17 13.94 -38.65
C GLU A 62 37.41 14.17 -37.13
N ARG A 63 36.65 13.39 -36.35
CA ARG A 63 37.09 12.28 -35.47
C ARG A 63 38.18 12.53 -34.39
N LYS A 64 37.84 12.33 -33.10
CA LYS A 64 38.20 11.13 -32.28
C LYS A 64 37.92 11.32 -30.76
N ASN A 65 37.51 10.20 -30.18
CA ASN A 65 37.27 9.87 -28.76
C ASN A 65 38.41 10.22 -27.79
N VAL A 66 38.10 10.39 -26.50
CA VAL A 66 38.60 9.61 -25.33
C VAL A 66 37.81 10.00 -24.06
N GLU A 67 37.50 8.99 -23.26
CA GLU A 67 36.84 8.98 -21.93
C GLU A 67 37.57 9.76 -20.83
N LEU A 68 36.82 10.22 -19.80
CA LEU A 68 37.03 9.85 -18.38
C LEU A 68 36.09 10.60 -17.41
N GLU A 69 35.31 9.78 -16.69
CA GLU A 69 34.82 9.83 -15.29
C GLU A 69 34.54 11.14 -14.52
N MET A 70 33.33 11.19 -13.94
CA MET A 70 32.88 11.62 -12.58
C MET A 70 31.34 11.60 -12.62
N GLY A 71 30.50 11.05 -11.72
CA GLY A 71 30.59 10.76 -10.28
C GLY A 71 29.49 11.56 -9.56
N ASN A 72 28.31 10.93 -9.34
CA ASN A 72 27.11 11.25 -8.50
C ASN A 72 26.81 12.72 -8.14
N GLU A 73 25.58 13.25 -8.23
CA GLU A 73 24.29 12.72 -7.75
C GLU A 73 23.14 13.64 -8.25
N GLU A 74 21.93 13.07 -8.39
CA GLU A 74 20.61 13.74 -8.54
C GLU A 74 20.18 14.27 -9.93
N ALA A 75 19.92 13.33 -10.85
CA ALA A 75 18.90 13.49 -11.88
C ALA A 75 18.29 12.12 -12.21
N ALA A 76 17.07 11.84 -11.75
CA ALA A 76 16.26 10.72 -12.24
C ALA A 76 14.80 10.88 -11.80
N ILE A 77 13.93 11.25 -12.74
CA ILE A 77 12.61 10.66 -13.02
C ILE A 77 12.05 11.43 -14.22
N LEU A 78 11.60 10.69 -15.25
CA LEU A 78 11.05 11.11 -16.56
C LEU A 78 12.02 11.27 -17.75
N THR A 79 13.02 10.40 -17.90
CA THR A 79 13.83 10.35 -19.14
C THR A 79 14.34 8.98 -19.60
N ASP A 80 13.91 7.85 -19.04
CA ASP A 80 14.41 6.52 -19.50
C ASP A 80 13.56 5.87 -20.61
N TRP A 81 12.26 6.16 -20.71
CA TRP A 81 11.40 5.49 -21.70
C TRP A 81 11.62 5.96 -23.15
N ALA A 82 11.89 7.26 -23.32
CA ALA A 82 12.22 7.83 -24.63
C ALA A 82 13.67 7.52 -25.06
N TYR A 83 14.57 7.28 -24.10
CA TYR A 83 15.95 6.90 -24.36
C TYR A 83 16.06 5.45 -24.86
N ASP A 84 15.28 4.53 -24.29
CA ASP A 84 15.28 3.12 -24.70
C ASP A 84 14.64 2.89 -26.08
N CYS A 85 13.60 3.64 -26.44
CA CYS A 85 13.00 3.57 -27.80
C CYS A 85 13.93 4.13 -28.89
N TYR A 86 14.77 5.12 -28.56
CA TYR A 86 15.82 5.63 -29.45
C TYR A 86 17.00 4.66 -29.57
N ARG A 87 17.39 3.97 -28.48
CA ARG A 87 18.55 3.06 -28.45
C ARG A 87 18.33 1.76 -29.23
N GLU A 88 17.09 1.27 -29.33
CA GLU A 88 16.79 -0.03 -29.97
C GLU A 88 16.34 0.04 -31.44
N GLY A 89 16.32 1.23 -32.06
CA GLY A 89 16.17 1.36 -33.51
C GLY A 89 14.86 0.81 -34.09
N ARG A 90 13.80 0.67 -33.29
CA ARG A 90 12.48 0.20 -33.73
C ARG A 90 11.49 1.35 -33.90
N LEU A 91 11.70 2.12 -34.97
CA LEU A 91 10.81 3.21 -35.41
C LEU A 91 9.71 2.73 -36.38
N ASP A 92 9.70 1.44 -36.70
CA ASP A 92 8.84 0.75 -37.64
C ASP A 92 7.49 0.28 -37.04
N ALA A 93 7.28 0.49 -35.74
CA ALA A 93 6.02 0.14 -35.06
C ALA A 93 5.02 1.31 -34.93
N LEU A 94 5.34 2.51 -35.42
CA LEU A 94 4.50 3.70 -35.22
C LEU A 94 3.72 4.18 -36.44
N VAL A 95 3.80 3.51 -37.60
CA VAL A 95 2.95 3.85 -38.75
C VAL A 95 2.70 2.63 -39.63
N ASN A 96 1.45 2.38 -40.01
CA ASN A 96 1.16 2.12 -41.42
C ASN A 96 -0.27 2.46 -41.81
N SER A 97 -0.35 3.36 -42.79
CA SER A 97 -1.51 3.77 -43.58
C SER A 97 -1.69 2.89 -44.82
N ASP A 98 -2.94 2.50 -45.08
CA ASP A 98 -3.64 2.02 -46.29
C ASP A 98 -2.92 1.53 -47.57
N GLU A 99 -3.54 0.51 -48.20
CA GLU A 99 -3.38 0.02 -49.58
C GLU A 99 -3.40 1.19 -50.62
N GLU A 100 -2.79 1.18 -51.81
CA GLU A 100 -2.58 0.13 -52.81
C GLU A 100 -1.61 0.64 -53.91
N MET A 101 -1.04 -0.31 -54.68
CA MET A 101 -0.72 -0.23 -56.12
C MET A 101 0.61 0.43 -56.62
N ILE A 102 1.57 -0.41 -57.06
CA ILE A 102 1.94 -0.71 -58.47
C ILE A 102 3.37 -1.30 -58.58
N SER A 103 3.44 -2.46 -59.25
CA SER A 103 4.50 -3.12 -60.07
C SER A 103 5.99 -2.74 -59.84
N SER A 104 6.95 -3.67 -59.86
CA SER A 104 7.17 -4.71 -60.88
C SER A 104 8.35 -5.63 -60.53
N HIS A 105 8.21 -6.94 -60.83
CA HIS A 105 9.22 -7.88 -61.36
C HIS A 105 10.47 -8.16 -60.48
N HIS A 106 10.93 -9.38 -60.21
CA HIS A 106 10.89 -10.64 -60.95
C HIS A 106 11.40 -11.80 -60.06
N HIS A 107 10.85 -13.00 -60.27
CA HIS A 107 11.51 -14.33 -60.22
C HIS A 107 12.16 -14.82 -58.90
N HIS A 108 12.11 -16.08 -58.49
CA HIS A 108 11.56 -17.32 -59.01
C HIS A 108 11.65 -18.38 -57.88
N HIS A 109 10.59 -19.17 -57.72
CA HIS A 109 10.61 -20.64 -57.54
C HIS A 109 11.27 -21.37 -56.35
N HIS A 110 10.41 -22.23 -55.76
CA HIS A 110 10.63 -23.61 -55.26
C HIS A 110 10.89 -23.84 -53.75
N HIS A 111 9.79 -24.03 -53.01
CA HIS A 111 9.36 -25.26 -52.29
C HIS A 111 10.18 -26.56 -52.53
N PRO A 112 10.06 -27.64 -51.71
CA PRO A 112 9.20 -27.83 -50.52
C PRO A 112 9.74 -28.73 -49.35
N LEU A 113 9.02 -28.65 -48.22
CA LEU A 113 8.52 -29.74 -47.34
C LEU A 113 9.46 -30.85 -46.81
N CYS A 114 9.42 -31.03 -45.47
CA CYS A 114 8.96 -32.29 -44.88
C CYS A 114 8.39 -32.10 -43.46
N PHE A 115 7.17 -32.63 -43.28
CA PHE A 115 6.48 -33.02 -42.03
C PHE A 115 7.37 -33.96 -41.17
N LEU A 116 7.27 -34.10 -39.83
CA LEU A 116 6.13 -34.43 -38.95
C LEU A 116 6.55 -34.24 -37.44
N PRO A 117 5.61 -34.33 -36.48
CA PRO A 117 5.73 -34.00 -35.05
C PRO A 117 5.96 -35.22 -34.14
N MET A 118 6.45 -34.99 -32.91
CA MET A 118 6.40 -35.81 -31.66
C MET A 118 7.51 -35.25 -30.74
N LEU A 119 7.43 -35.12 -29.42
CA LEU A 119 6.80 -35.91 -28.37
C LEU A 119 6.82 -35.07 -27.08
N SER A 120 5.70 -34.95 -26.37
CA SER A 120 5.60 -34.42 -25.01
C SER A 120 6.16 -35.42 -24.00
N ILE A 121 7.26 -35.08 -23.32
CA ILE A 121 7.80 -35.84 -22.18
C ILE A 121 7.21 -35.25 -20.90
N LEU A 122 6.28 -35.98 -20.27
CA LEU A 122 5.92 -35.80 -18.86
C LEU A 122 7.10 -36.32 -18.01
N ILE A 123 7.82 -35.41 -17.35
CA ILE A 123 8.74 -35.76 -16.27
C ILE A 123 7.91 -35.80 -14.98
N ILE A 124 7.57 -37.01 -14.54
CA ILE A 124 7.04 -37.25 -13.19
C ILE A 124 8.24 -37.21 -12.24
N SER A 125 8.44 -36.07 -11.58
CA SER A 125 9.38 -35.95 -10.46
C SER A 125 8.81 -36.72 -9.25
N PRO A 126 9.54 -37.67 -8.64
CA PRO A 126 9.11 -38.23 -7.37
C PRO A 126 9.29 -37.15 -6.29
N LEU A 127 8.23 -36.89 -5.50
CA LEU A 127 8.37 -36.17 -4.24
C LEU A 127 9.30 -36.99 -3.34
N THR A 128 10.57 -36.60 -3.25
CA THR A 128 11.45 -37.09 -2.19
C THR A 128 11.09 -36.32 -0.92
N SER A 129 10.37 -36.95 0.02
CA SER A 129 10.31 -36.46 1.38
C SER A 129 11.73 -36.55 1.95
N THR A 130 12.43 -35.43 2.08
CA THR A 130 13.67 -35.39 2.83
C THR A 130 13.33 -35.66 4.30
N ALA A 131 13.62 -36.85 4.78
CA ALA A 131 13.65 -37.11 6.22
C ALA A 131 14.79 -36.28 6.82
N GLN A 132 14.45 -35.13 7.41
CA GLN A 132 15.42 -34.27 8.08
C GLN A 132 15.83 -34.93 9.41
N THR A 133 17.13 -35.06 9.62
CA THR A 133 17.70 -35.50 10.91
C THR A 133 17.70 -34.29 11.86
N HIS A 134 16.67 -34.17 12.69
CA HIS A 134 16.60 -33.13 13.72
C HIS A 134 17.31 -33.58 15.01
N THR A 135 17.87 -32.63 15.75
CA THR A 135 18.36 -32.87 17.12
C THR A 135 17.17 -33.02 18.06
N ASN A 136 16.87 -34.26 18.43
CA ASN A 136 15.78 -34.57 19.33
C ASN A 136 16.05 -34.03 20.74
N ILE A 137 15.09 -33.29 21.26
CA ILE A 137 15.08 -32.80 22.64
C ILE A 137 14.44 -33.90 23.49
N SER A 138 15.25 -34.54 24.33
CA SER A 138 14.81 -35.65 25.17
C SER A 138 13.91 -35.20 26.31
N LEU A 139 13.03 -36.10 26.76
CA LEU A 139 12.26 -35.91 27.99
C LEU A 139 13.19 -35.62 29.17
N GLY A 140 12.79 -34.69 30.03
CA GLY A 140 13.57 -34.15 31.14
C GLY A 140 14.42 -32.93 30.78
N SER A 141 14.53 -32.55 29.50
CA SER A 141 15.26 -31.36 29.08
C SER A 141 14.57 -30.08 29.53
N SER A 142 15.36 -29.06 29.89
CA SER A 142 14.87 -27.76 30.32
C SER A 142 15.71 -26.61 29.77
N LEU A 143 15.08 -25.47 29.50
CA LEU A 143 15.75 -24.18 29.32
C LEU A 143 15.35 -23.26 30.48
N SER A 144 16.26 -22.38 30.87
CA SER A 144 15.99 -21.35 31.88
C SER A 144 16.20 -19.97 31.26
N THR A 145 15.57 -18.95 31.84
CA THR A 145 15.82 -17.57 31.45
C THR A 145 17.32 -17.26 31.49
N PRO A 146 17.85 -16.47 30.54
CA PRO A 146 19.27 -16.17 30.47
C PRO A 146 19.78 -15.47 31.73
N THR A 147 20.90 -15.95 32.27
CA THR A 147 21.64 -15.30 33.38
C THR A 147 22.96 -14.68 32.92
N THR A 148 23.35 -14.94 31.66
CA THR A 148 24.56 -14.44 31.01
C THR A 148 24.20 -13.87 29.62
N LYS A 149 25.19 -13.33 28.90
CA LYS A 149 25.00 -12.82 27.53
C LYS A 149 24.59 -13.90 26.51
N THR A 150 24.81 -15.18 26.82
CA THR A 150 24.42 -16.30 25.94
C THR A 150 23.04 -16.79 26.31
N THR A 151 22.10 -16.73 25.37
CA THR A 151 20.72 -17.19 25.56
C THR A 151 20.61 -18.69 25.24
N PRO A 152 20.32 -19.56 26.24
CA PRO A 152 20.08 -20.98 25.98
C PRO A 152 18.84 -21.13 25.08
N SER A 153 18.96 -21.93 24.03
CA SER A 153 17.86 -22.18 23.10
C SER A 153 17.95 -23.56 22.47
N TRP A 154 16.82 -24.05 21.97
CA TRP A 154 16.73 -25.22 21.12
C TRP A 154 16.61 -24.77 19.66
N THR A 155 17.68 -24.97 18.89
CA THR A 155 17.79 -24.50 17.51
C THR A 155 17.31 -25.55 16.51
N SER A 156 16.76 -25.10 15.38
CA SER A 156 16.53 -25.96 14.23
C SER A 156 17.87 -26.43 13.63
N PRO A 157 17.92 -27.55 12.87
CA PRO A 157 19.15 -28.02 12.22
C PRO A 157 19.85 -27.00 11.32
N SER A 158 19.10 -26.17 10.60
CA SER A 158 19.66 -25.06 9.81
C SER A 158 20.19 -23.91 10.67
N GLY A 159 19.76 -23.83 11.92
CA GLY A 159 20.01 -22.70 12.81
C GLY A 159 19.16 -21.46 12.49
N ASP A 160 18.28 -21.52 11.48
CA ASP A 160 17.44 -20.40 11.06
C ASP A 160 16.38 -20.04 12.10
N PHE A 161 15.88 -21.03 12.85
CA PHE A 161 14.89 -20.84 13.90
C PHE A 161 15.42 -21.34 15.24
N ALA A 162 14.97 -20.71 16.31
CA ALA A 162 15.25 -21.18 17.66
C ALA A 162 14.03 -21.00 18.57
N PHE A 163 13.88 -21.93 19.50
CA PHE A 163 12.92 -21.90 20.59
C PHE A 163 13.65 -21.57 21.90
N GLY A 164 13.22 -20.55 22.62
CA GLY A 164 13.88 -20.14 23.86
C GLY A 164 13.31 -18.88 24.48
N PHE A 165 14.04 -18.34 25.45
CA PHE A 165 13.65 -17.12 26.16
C PHE A 165 14.25 -15.87 25.52
N LEU A 166 13.41 -14.87 25.27
CA LEU A 166 13.81 -13.51 24.89
C LEU A 166 13.28 -12.49 25.90
N SER A 167 14.09 -11.50 26.25
CA SER A 167 13.67 -10.38 27.10
C SER A 167 12.79 -9.42 26.32
N LEU A 168 11.79 -8.83 26.97
CA LEU A 168 10.97 -7.80 26.33
C LEU A 168 11.79 -6.54 26.01
N PRO A 169 11.56 -5.89 24.83
CA PRO A 169 12.29 -4.67 24.46
C PRO A 169 12.17 -3.55 25.49
N ASN A 170 10.97 -3.35 26.04
CA ASN A 170 10.69 -2.27 27.01
C ASN A 170 10.95 -2.68 28.46
N ASN A 171 11.18 -3.97 28.73
CA ASN A 171 11.40 -4.46 30.09
C ASN A 171 12.29 -5.70 30.11
N THR A 172 13.59 -5.49 30.33
CA THR A 172 14.61 -6.55 30.36
C THR A 172 14.50 -7.49 31.56
N THR A 173 13.61 -7.22 32.52
CA THR A 173 13.36 -8.10 33.67
C THR A 173 12.30 -9.18 33.38
N LEU A 174 11.55 -9.03 32.29
CA LEU A 174 10.50 -9.93 31.86
C LEU A 174 10.89 -10.63 30.55
N PHE A 175 10.45 -11.89 30.44
CA PHE A 175 10.82 -12.78 29.35
C PHE A 175 9.59 -13.43 28.71
N LEU A 176 9.69 -13.61 27.40
CA LEU A 176 8.81 -14.44 26.59
C LEU A 176 9.50 -15.75 26.27
N LEU A 177 8.75 -16.85 26.36
CA LEU A 177 9.08 -18.11 25.73
C LEU A 177 8.56 -18.07 24.30
N ALA A 178 9.48 -18.08 23.33
CA ALA A 178 9.17 -17.74 21.95
C ALA A 178 9.90 -18.63 20.94
N ILE A 179 9.37 -18.65 19.72
CA ILE A 179 10.09 -19.06 18.52
C ILE A 179 10.48 -17.78 17.78
N TYR A 180 11.73 -17.70 17.35
CA TYR A 180 12.26 -16.53 16.65
C TYR A 180 13.20 -16.93 15.53
N ILE A 181 13.30 -16.04 14.53
CA ILE A 181 14.30 -16.16 13.46
C ILE A 181 15.66 -15.86 14.08
N ASN A 182 16.52 -16.87 14.13
CA ASN A 182 17.74 -16.85 14.92
C ASN A 182 18.94 -16.27 14.16
N ASN A 183 18.96 -16.30 12.83
CA ASN A 183 20.10 -15.82 12.06
C ASN A 183 20.01 -14.31 11.69
N ILE A 184 19.18 -13.55 12.40
CA ILE A 184 19.09 -12.08 12.29
C ILE A 184 19.40 -11.40 13.63
N PRO A 185 19.97 -10.17 13.64
CA PRO A 185 20.36 -9.48 14.86
C PRO A 185 19.20 -9.22 15.83
N GLU A 186 18.03 -8.83 15.31
CA GLU A 186 16.86 -8.43 16.10
C GLU A 186 16.13 -9.62 16.74
N LYS A 187 16.43 -10.86 16.31
CA LYS A 187 15.76 -12.09 16.76
C LYS A 187 14.23 -11.99 16.68
N THR A 188 13.71 -11.63 15.51
CA THR A 188 12.26 -11.42 15.29
C THR A 188 11.45 -12.62 15.76
N ILE A 189 10.53 -12.36 16.70
CA ILE A 189 9.60 -13.34 17.26
C ILE A 189 8.51 -13.62 16.23
N VAL A 190 8.22 -14.90 16.02
CA VAL A 190 7.18 -15.38 15.09
C VAL A 190 6.10 -16.20 15.79
N TRP A 191 6.33 -16.54 17.06
CA TRP A 191 5.39 -17.22 17.93
C TRP A 191 5.78 -17.01 19.40
N SER A 192 4.81 -16.87 20.30
CA SER A 192 5.07 -16.84 21.74
C SER A 192 4.04 -17.61 22.55
N ALA A 193 4.49 -18.28 23.61
CA ALA A 193 3.63 -19.08 24.49
C ALA A 193 2.87 -18.22 25.51
N ASN A 194 3.48 -17.12 25.95
CA ASN A 194 3.09 -16.39 27.14
C ASN A 194 3.07 -14.87 26.92
N GLY A 195 2.67 -14.41 25.73
CA GLY A 195 2.53 -13.00 25.39
C GLY A 195 1.75 -12.19 26.43
N ASP A 196 0.60 -12.71 26.86
CA ASP A 196 -0.26 -12.09 27.89
C ASP A 196 0.29 -12.21 29.32
N ASN A 197 1.21 -13.15 29.56
CA ASN A 197 1.75 -13.43 30.89
C ASN A 197 3.28 -13.60 30.84
N PRO A 198 4.05 -12.53 30.55
CA PRO A 198 5.50 -12.56 30.59
C PRO A 198 6.01 -13.03 31.95
N VAL A 199 7.15 -13.73 31.95
CA VAL A 199 7.71 -14.35 33.16
C VAL A 199 8.97 -13.64 33.64
N PRO A 200 9.25 -13.59 34.96
CA PRO A 200 10.45 -12.96 35.49
C PRO A 200 11.70 -13.81 35.27
N ALA A 201 12.87 -13.22 35.50
CA ALA A 201 14.13 -13.95 35.59
C ALA A 201 14.07 -15.09 36.63
N GLY A 202 14.73 -16.22 36.32
CA GLY A 202 14.71 -17.45 37.11
C GLY A 202 13.64 -18.46 36.66
N SER A 203 12.80 -18.10 35.68
CA SER A 203 11.80 -19.00 35.12
C SER A 203 12.43 -20.08 34.25
N ASN A 204 11.73 -21.21 34.08
CA ASN A 204 12.19 -22.31 33.23
C ASN A 204 11.06 -22.89 32.38
N VAL A 205 11.42 -23.46 31.23
CA VAL A 205 10.56 -24.32 30.44
C VAL A 205 11.14 -25.73 30.48
N THR A 206 10.32 -26.71 30.83
CA THR A 206 10.74 -28.12 30.96
C THR A 206 9.86 -29.01 30.11
N LEU A 207 10.48 -29.86 29.28
CA LEU A 207 9.82 -31.01 28.69
C LEU A 207 9.84 -32.13 29.71
N THR A 208 8.72 -32.32 30.41
CA THR A 208 8.61 -33.26 31.52
C THR A 208 8.69 -34.72 31.07
N SER A 209 8.96 -35.63 32.01
CA SER A 209 9.00 -37.08 31.74
C SER A 209 7.66 -37.68 31.31
N ASN A 210 6.54 -36.98 31.55
CA ASN A 210 5.21 -37.40 31.10
C ASN A 210 4.86 -36.92 29.69
N GLY A 211 5.76 -36.18 29.02
CA GLY A 211 5.55 -35.68 27.67
C GLY A 211 4.93 -34.29 27.57
N GLN A 212 4.84 -33.53 28.66
CA GLN A 212 4.29 -32.17 28.67
C GLN A 212 5.40 -31.12 28.69
N LEU A 213 5.30 -30.12 27.81
CA LEU A 213 6.09 -28.88 27.90
C LEU A 213 5.40 -27.89 28.85
N VAL A 214 6.12 -27.48 29.89
CA VAL A 214 5.60 -26.64 31.00
C VAL A 214 6.52 -25.45 31.22
N LEU A 215 5.96 -24.24 31.14
CA LEU A 215 6.62 -23.00 31.56
C LEU A 215 6.29 -22.73 33.03
N SER A 216 7.30 -22.58 33.87
CA SER A 216 7.15 -22.30 35.30
C SER A 216 7.96 -21.07 35.72
N ASP A 217 7.40 -20.27 36.62
CA ASP A 217 8.09 -19.14 37.26
C ASP A 217 8.72 -19.53 38.62
N PRO A 218 9.61 -18.70 39.19
CA PRO A 218 10.25 -18.98 40.48
C PRO A 218 9.29 -19.11 41.66
N ASN A 219 8.06 -18.60 41.54
CA ASN A 219 7.03 -18.67 42.58
C ASN A 219 6.17 -19.94 42.44
N GLY A 220 6.45 -20.81 41.47
CA GLY A 220 5.72 -22.05 41.23
C GLY A 220 4.46 -21.86 40.39
N ARG A 221 4.20 -20.67 39.84
CA ARG A 221 3.11 -20.47 38.87
C ARG A 221 3.50 -21.14 37.55
N GLN A 222 2.50 -21.66 36.83
CA GLN A 222 2.66 -22.23 35.49
C GLN A 222 1.86 -21.42 34.47
N PRO A 223 2.43 -20.33 33.90
CA PRO A 223 1.70 -19.43 33.02
C PRO A 223 1.25 -20.08 31.71
N TRP A 224 1.93 -21.15 31.29
CA TRP A 224 1.61 -21.87 30.06
C TRP A 224 2.02 -23.33 30.13
N THR A 225 1.18 -24.21 29.57
CA THR A 225 1.53 -25.60 29.31
C THR A 225 0.95 -26.07 27.98
N SER A 226 1.61 -27.04 27.35
CA SER A 226 1.15 -27.71 26.12
C SER A 226 -0.04 -28.65 26.29
N ASN A 227 -0.42 -28.98 27.53
CA ASN A 227 -1.51 -29.94 27.85
C ASN A 227 -1.39 -31.34 27.18
N THR A 228 -0.17 -31.80 26.88
CA THR A 228 0.08 -33.11 26.24
C THR A 228 0.43 -34.24 27.22
N GLY A 229 0.29 -34.03 28.53
CA GLY A 229 0.69 -35.00 29.55
C GLY A 229 0.04 -36.38 29.35
N GLY A 230 0.84 -37.43 29.26
CA GLY A 230 0.37 -38.80 28.99
C GLY A 230 0.05 -39.10 27.52
N GLY A 231 0.24 -38.13 26.62
CA GLY A 231 -0.04 -38.25 25.18
C GLY A 231 1.00 -39.04 24.37
N GLY A 232 1.87 -39.81 25.02
CA GLY A 232 2.87 -40.64 24.33
C GLY A 232 3.99 -39.85 23.63
N VAL A 233 4.25 -38.61 24.05
CA VAL A 233 5.37 -37.80 23.55
C VAL A 233 6.69 -38.48 23.90
N THR A 234 7.57 -38.58 22.92
CA THR A 234 8.89 -39.22 23.05
C THR A 234 10.03 -38.21 23.02
N HIS A 235 9.86 -37.12 22.30
CA HIS A 235 10.82 -36.03 22.16
C HIS A 235 10.13 -34.77 21.66
N ALA A 236 10.83 -33.63 21.79
CA ALA A 236 10.49 -32.41 21.06
C ALA A 236 11.52 -32.13 19.96
N ALA A 237 11.18 -31.29 19.00
CA ALA A 237 12.10 -30.81 17.97
C ALA A 237 11.72 -29.41 17.47
N MET A 238 12.74 -28.61 17.16
CA MET A 238 12.59 -27.38 16.39
C MET A 238 12.87 -27.70 14.92
N LEU A 239 11.88 -27.55 14.05
CA LEU A 239 12.00 -27.85 12.62
C LEU A 239 12.49 -26.62 11.83
N ASP A 240 13.08 -26.85 10.66
CA ASP A 240 13.67 -25.78 9.82
C ASP A 240 12.63 -24.86 9.18
N ASN A 241 11.36 -25.24 9.19
CA ASN A 241 10.26 -24.37 8.77
C ASN A 241 9.72 -23.49 9.89
N GLY A 242 10.29 -23.55 11.11
CA GLY A 242 9.82 -22.76 12.25
C GLY A 242 8.72 -23.44 13.08
N ASN A 243 8.35 -24.69 12.76
CA ASN A 243 7.40 -25.45 13.56
C ASN A 243 8.12 -26.12 14.75
N PHE A 244 7.69 -25.85 15.98
CA PHE A 244 8.14 -26.57 17.17
C PHE A 244 7.16 -27.69 17.49
N VAL A 245 7.64 -28.93 17.56
CA VAL A 245 6.77 -30.12 17.65
C VAL A 245 7.07 -30.94 18.90
N LEU A 246 6.02 -31.51 19.49
CA LEU A 246 6.09 -32.59 20.47
C LEU A 246 5.70 -33.90 19.78
N ALA A 247 6.70 -34.71 19.43
CA ALA A 247 6.51 -35.89 18.58
C ALA A 247 6.19 -37.15 19.40
N THR A 248 5.30 -37.99 18.86
CA THR A 248 4.98 -39.31 19.43
C THR A 248 5.85 -40.40 18.79
N ALA A 249 5.80 -41.62 19.33
CA ALA A 249 6.49 -42.77 18.73
C ALA A 249 5.99 -43.09 17.30
N ASN A 250 4.76 -42.70 16.97
CA ASN A 250 4.20 -42.82 15.64
C ASN A 250 4.55 -41.57 14.84
N SER A 251 5.54 -41.68 13.96
CA SER A 251 6.11 -40.56 13.18
C SER A 251 5.13 -39.86 12.23
N SER A 252 3.88 -40.32 12.14
CA SER A 252 2.86 -39.72 11.28
C SER A 252 2.14 -38.54 11.94
N ASN A 253 2.00 -38.52 13.28
CA ASN A 253 1.24 -37.48 13.99
C ASN A 253 2.01 -36.95 15.22
N ASN A 254 2.14 -35.63 15.29
CA ASN A 254 2.63 -34.92 16.48
C ASN A 254 1.52 -34.86 17.55
N ALA A 255 1.90 -34.92 18.82
CA ALA A 255 0.96 -34.70 19.92
C ALA A 255 0.58 -33.22 20.06
N TRP A 256 1.49 -32.34 19.67
CA TRP A 256 1.33 -30.89 19.68
C TRP A 256 2.33 -30.26 18.72
N GLU A 257 1.95 -29.14 18.11
CA GLU A 257 2.83 -28.34 17.26
C GLU A 257 2.47 -26.86 17.30
N SER A 258 3.46 -25.97 17.22
CA SER A 258 3.24 -24.52 17.30
C SER A 258 2.41 -24.01 16.12
N PHE A 259 2.50 -24.66 14.96
CA PHE A 259 1.75 -24.26 13.76
C PHE A 259 0.22 -24.35 13.92
N ASN A 260 -0.29 -25.23 14.80
CA ASN A 260 -1.72 -25.31 15.11
C ASN A 260 -2.17 -24.32 16.20
N HIS A 261 -1.23 -23.54 16.76
CA HIS A 261 -1.46 -22.57 17.81
C HIS A 261 -0.81 -21.22 17.46
N PRO A 262 -1.15 -20.59 16.32
CA PRO A 262 -0.49 -19.36 15.89
C PRO A 262 -0.76 -18.19 16.86
N THR A 263 0.09 -17.16 16.80
CA THR A 263 -0.11 -15.89 17.51
C THR A 263 -0.67 -14.84 16.53
N ASP A 264 0.18 -13.91 16.08
CA ASP A 264 -0.07 -12.85 15.12
C ASP A 264 0.51 -13.18 13.72
N THR A 265 1.37 -14.20 13.64
CA THR A 265 2.18 -14.49 12.45
C THR A 265 1.89 -15.89 11.90
N ILE A 266 1.85 -15.99 10.57
CA ILE A 266 1.90 -17.24 9.80
C ILE A 266 3.25 -17.35 9.08
N LEU A 267 3.86 -18.54 9.11
CA LEU A 267 5.13 -18.84 8.46
C LEU A 267 4.95 -19.68 7.20
N SER A 268 5.98 -19.71 6.35
CA SER A 268 5.98 -20.56 5.16
C SER A 268 5.82 -22.04 5.56
N SER A 269 5.04 -22.79 4.76
CA SER A 269 4.55 -24.16 5.00
C SER A 269 3.51 -24.32 6.12
N GLN A 270 3.06 -23.23 6.74
CA GLN A 270 1.97 -23.28 7.72
C GLN A 270 0.61 -23.17 7.04
N GLU A 271 -0.36 -23.90 7.58
CA GLU A 271 -1.75 -23.87 7.15
C GLU A 271 -2.67 -23.59 8.34
N LEU A 272 -3.63 -22.69 8.18
CA LEU A 272 -4.64 -22.38 9.17
C LEU A 272 -6.01 -22.83 8.68
N GLY A 273 -6.58 -23.84 9.34
CA GLY A 273 -7.89 -24.40 8.99
C GLY A 273 -9.05 -23.59 9.53
N LEU A 274 -10.27 -24.05 9.24
CA LEU A 274 -11.51 -23.46 9.77
C LEU A 274 -11.49 -23.39 11.31
N GLY A 275 -11.83 -22.22 11.84
CA GLY A 275 -11.82 -21.91 13.27
C GLY A 275 -10.49 -21.37 13.81
N SER A 276 -9.42 -21.38 13.01
CA SER A 276 -8.15 -20.75 13.38
C SER A 276 -8.23 -19.23 13.27
N ALA A 277 -7.38 -18.54 14.05
CA ALA A 277 -7.28 -17.10 14.02
C ALA A 277 -5.85 -16.63 14.29
N LEU A 278 -5.48 -15.49 13.70
CA LEU A 278 -4.35 -14.68 14.14
C LEU A 278 -4.87 -13.53 14.99
N LEU A 279 -4.14 -13.18 16.04
CA LEU A 279 -4.46 -12.07 16.93
C LEU A 279 -3.26 -11.16 17.04
N ALA A 280 -3.42 -9.92 16.57
CA ALA A 280 -2.37 -8.91 16.63
C ALA A 280 -1.95 -8.66 18.08
N HIS A 281 -0.68 -8.30 18.27
CA HIS A 281 -0.20 -7.79 19.55
C HIS A 281 -0.73 -6.38 19.85
N ILE A 282 -0.62 -5.93 21.10
CA ILE A 282 -1.02 -4.57 21.51
C ILE A 282 -0.17 -3.50 20.83
N THR A 283 1.14 -3.72 20.78
CA THR A 283 2.13 -2.89 20.06
C THR A 283 3.31 -3.77 19.61
N GLU A 284 4.27 -3.20 18.87
CA GLU A 284 5.51 -3.89 18.45
C GLU A 284 6.37 -4.39 19.63
N THR A 285 6.19 -3.80 20.81
CA THR A 285 6.98 -4.11 22.01
C THR A 285 6.16 -4.75 23.12
N ASN A 286 4.82 -4.77 23.00
CA ASN A 286 3.91 -5.42 23.94
C ASN A 286 3.16 -6.57 23.25
N TYR A 287 3.67 -7.77 23.48
CA TYR A 287 3.20 -9.04 22.91
C TYR A 287 1.90 -9.58 23.53
N SER A 288 1.23 -8.80 24.38
CA SER A 288 -0.10 -9.16 24.87
C SER A 288 -1.11 -9.12 23.71
N SER A 289 -2.18 -9.89 23.86
CA SER A 289 -3.31 -9.99 22.94
C SER A 289 -3.96 -8.62 22.68
N GLY A 290 -3.90 -8.17 21.43
CA GLY A 290 -4.44 -6.91 20.95
C GLY A 290 -5.92 -6.98 20.56
N ARG A 291 -6.30 -6.09 19.63
CA ARG A 291 -7.71 -5.80 19.26
C ARG A 291 -8.06 -6.07 17.80
N PHE A 292 -7.11 -6.56 17.01
CA PHE A 292 -7.30 -6.91 15.61
C PHE A 292 -7.08 -8.40 15.43
N THR A 293 -7.98 -9.06 14.70
CA THR A 293 -7.89 -10.50 14.46
C THR A 293 -8.22 -10.84 13.02
N LEU A 294 -7.45 -11.76 12.44
CA LEU A 294 -7.76 -12.43 11.18
C LEU A 294 -8.35 -13.78 11.52
N GLN A 295 -9.57 -14.06 11.07
CA GLN A 295 -10.27 -15.30 11.37
C GLN A 295 -10.51 -16.11 10.09
N VAL A 296 -10.11 -17.37 10.12
CA VAL A 296 -10.60 -18.38 9.18
C VAL A 296 -11.92 -18.88 9.73
N GLN A 297 -13.02 -18.30 9.28
CA GLN A 297 -14.34 -18.56 9.83
C GLN A 297 -14.83 -19.97 9.48
N THR A 298 -15.65 -20.56 10.35
CA THR A 298 -16.22 -21.90 10.12
C THR A 298 -17.26 -21.97 9.01
N ASP A 299 -17.76 -20.82 8.55
CA ASP A 299 -18.61 -20.69 7.37
C ASP A 299 -17.80 -20.68 6.06
N GLY A 300 -16.48 -20.75 6.13
CA GLY A 300 -15.59 -20.77 4.97
C GLY A 300 -15.18 -19.38 4.47
N ASN A 301 -15.36 -18.31 5.25
CA ASN A 301 -14.85 -16.97 4.91
C ASN A 301 -13.52 -16.66 5.62
N LEU A 302 -12.71 -15.78 5.03
CA LEU A 302 -11.50 -15.23 5.66
C LEU A 302 -11.73 -13.75 5.95
N VAL A 303 -11.68 -13.34 7.22
CA VAL A 303 -12.17 -12.01 7.62
C VAL A 303 -11.28 -11.36 8.65
N LEU A 304 -11.04 -10.06 8.48
CA LEU A 304 -10.34 -9.20 9.42
C LEU A 304 -11.34 -8.39 10.26
N TYR A 305 -11.19 -8.48 11.58
CA TYR A 305 -12.11 -7.92 12.55
C TYR A 305 -11.44 -7.00 13.55
N TYR A 306 -12.24 -6.04 14.04
CA TYR A 306 -11.93 -5.24 15.20
C TYR A 306 -12.77 -5.70 16.40
N ILE A 307 -12.10 -6.05 17.49
CA ILE A 307 -12.71 -6.68 18.65
C ILE A 307 -12.50 -5.89 19.95
N ASN A 308 -13.41 -6.06 20.89
CA ASN A 308 -13.22 -5.64 22.26
C ASN A 308 -12.15 -6.50 22.94
N GLN A 309 -11.12 -5.89 23.53
CA GLN A 309 -10.00 -6.64 24.14
C GLN A 309 -10.40 -7.53 25.32
N ILE A 310 -11.45 -7.17 26.07
CA ILE A 310 -11.91 -7.88 27.27
C ILE A 310 -12.87 -9.00 26.91
N THR A 311 -13.95 -8.66 26.20
CA THR A 311 -15.03 -9.62 25.89
C THR A 311 -14.74 -10.45 24.64
N LYS A 312 -13.77 -10.04 23.82
CA LYS A 312 -13.49 -10.56 22.48
C LYS A 312 -14.69 -10.43 21.53
N ASN A 313 -15.67 -9.62 21.89
CA ASN A 313 -16.81 -9.33 21.03
C ASN A 313 -16.36 -8.57 19.78
N ASN A 314 -16.91 -8.99 18.66
CA ASN A 314 -16.65 -8.41 17.36
C ASN A 314 -17.53 -7.18 17.14
N TYR A 315 -16.90 -6.04 16.86
CA TYR A 315 -17.63 -4.80 16.57
C TYR A 315 -17.90 -4.60 15.07
N GLY A 316 -17.18 -5.28 14.20
CA GLY A 316 -17.33 -5.19 12.75
C GLY A 316 -16.08 -5.69 12.03
N HIS A 317 -16.27 -6.16 10.79
CA HIS A 317 -15.15 -6.42 9.88
C HIS A 317 -14.79 -5.16 9.11
N TYR A 318 -13.53 -5.07 8.71
CA TYR A 318 -13.04 -4.05 7.78
C TYR A 318 -12.49 -4.66 6.49
N TRP A 319 -12.37 -5.98 6.41
CA TRP A 319 -12.02 -6.68 5.19
C TRP A 319 -12.50 -8.13 5.25
N ALA A 320 -12.93 -8.68 4.11
CA ALA A 320 -13.35 -10.07 3.96
C ALA A 320 -13.03 -10.59 2.55
N SER A 321 -12.68 -11.87 2.44
CA SER A 321 -12.46 -12.51 1.13
C SER A 321 -13.74 -12.84 0.37
N ASN A 322 -14.91 -12.78 1.03
CA ASN A 322 -16.23 -13.09 0.47
C ASN A 322 -16.34 -14.51 -0.10
N THR A 323 -15.76 -15.48 0.61
CA THR A 323 -15.65 -16.89 0.17
C THR A 323 -16.57 -17.85 0.93
N VAL A 324 -17.60 -17.30 1.60
CA VAL A 324 -18.60 -18.04 2.39
C VAL A 324 -19.09 -19.29 1.64
N GLY A 325 -19.04 -20.43 2.31
CA GLY A 325 -19.46 -21.74 1.80
C GLY A 325 -18.42 -22.46 0.94
N SER A 326 -17.30 -21.82 0.59
CA SER A 326 -16.29 -22.37 -0.33
C SER A 326 -14.88 -22.44 0.24
N GLY A 327 -14.51 -21.58 1.19
CA GLY A 327 -13.17 -21.57 1.78
C GLY A 327 -12.91 -22.72 2.74
N VAL A 328 -11.64 -23.12 2.82
CA VAL A 328 -11.19 -24.30 3.58
C VAL A 328 -10.05 -23.96 4.54
N LYS A 329 -9.00 -23.30 4.05
CA LYS A 329 -7.79 -23.01 4.85
C LYS A 329 -6.98 -21.87 4.25
N LEU A 330 -6.32 -21.09 5.11
CA LEU A 330 -5.28 -20.13 4.73
C LEU A 330 -3.94 -20.87 4.64
N VAL A 331 -3.22 -20.70 3.55
CA VAL A 331 -1.95 -21.38 3.29
C VAL A 331 -0.89 -20.33 3.01
N PHE A 332 0.26 -20.44 3.67
CA PHE A 332 1.46 -19.73 3.27
C PHE A 332 2.43 -20.73 2.65
N ASP A 333 2.56 -20.69 1.32
CA ASP A 333 3.36 -21.65 0.57
C ASP A 333 4.87 -21.35 0.62
N VAL A 334 5.67 -22.35 0.27
CA VAL A 334 7.14 -22.23 0.13
C VAL A 334 7.57 -21.35 -1.05
N SER A 335 6.67 -21.09 -2.01
CA SER A 335 6.88 -20.14 -3.11
C SER A 335 6.96 -18.69 -2.64
N GLY A 336 6.43 -18.37 -1.45
CA GLY A 336 6.22 -17.00 -1.02
C GLY A 336 4.80 -16.46 -1.26
N SER A 337 3.86 -17.30 -1.72
CA SER A 337 2.46 -16.90 -1.91
C SER A 337 1.62 -17.23 -0.67
N VAL A 338 0.80 -16.28 -0.21
CA VAL A 338 -0.22 -16.48 0.83
C VAL A 338 -1.58 -16.47 0.15
N TYR A 339 -2.33 -17.56 0.30
CA TYR A 339 -3.64 -17.69 -0.36
C TYR A 339 -4.63 -18.46 0.49
N PHE A 340 -5.91 -18.21 0.24
CA PHE A 340 -7.02 -18.92 0.86
C PHE A 340 -7.54 -20.01 -0.09
N ALA A 341 -7.38 -21.27 0.29
CA ALA A 341 -7.76 -22.42 -0.52
C ALA A 341 -9.27 -22.67 -0.47
N LEU A 342 -9.87 -22.91 -1.64
CA LEU A 342 -11.30 -23.17 -1.80
C LEU A 342 -11.58 -24.65 -2.17
N GLN A 343 -12.78 -25.13 -1.89
CA GLN A 343 -13.19 -26.54 -2.09
C GLN A 343 -13.06 -27.05 -3.54
N ASN A 344 -13.12 -26.16 -4.52
CA ASN A 344 -13.00 -26.46 -5.94
C ASN A 344 -11.54 -26.49 -6.44
N ASN A 345 -10.55 -26.51 -5.53
CA ASN A 345 -9.12 -26.37 -5.82
C ASN A 345 -8.71 -25.03 -6.47
N THR A 346 -9.60 -24.02 -6.47
CA THR A 346 -9.19 -22.64 -6.76
C THR A 346 -8.73 -21.95 -5.49
N VAL A 347 -8.06 -20.81 -5.65
CA VAL A 347 -7.49 -20.05 -4.55
C VAL A 347 -7.97 -18.60 -4.63
N PHE A 348 -8.15 -17.98 -3.47
CA PHE A 348 -8.25 -16.54 -3.34
C PHE A 348 -6.87 -16.03 -2.91
N ASN A 349 -6.21 -15.23 -3.76
CA ASN A 349 -4.90 -14.69 -3.45
C ASN A 349 -5.02 -13.64 -2.34
N VAL A 350 -4.23 -13.80 -1.28
CA VAL A 350 -4.20 -12.87 -0.15
C VAL A 350 -3.00 -11.95 -0.28
N SER A 351 -1.80 -12.51 -0.47
CA SER A 351 -0.59 -11.75 -0.74
C SER A 351 0.46 -12.56 -1.49
N GLU A 352 1.39 -11.89 -2.18
CA GLU A 352 2.48 -12.55 -2.89
C GLU A 352 3.81 -11.79 -2.79
N SER A 353 4.89 -12.48 -2.38
CA SER A 353 6.20 -11.84 -2.25
C SER A 353 7.00 -11.77 -3.55
N GLY A 354 6.69 -12.62 -4.53
CA GLY A 354 7.46 -12.76 -5.77
C GLY A 354 8.91 -13.25 -5.59
N VAL A 355 9.31 -13.67 -4.37
CA VAL A 355 10.68 -14.10 -4.05
C VAL A 355 10.72 -15.44 -3.32
N SER A 356 11.81 -16.18 -3.52
CA SER A 356 12.02 -17.52 -2.95
C SER A 356 12.32 -17.50 -1.44
N THR A 357 11.75 -18.44 -0.69
CA THR A 357 12.06 -18.68 0.74
C THR A 357 13.47 -19.22 1.00
N LYS A 358 14.19 -19.61 -0.06
CA LYS A 358 15.61 -20.01 0.03
C LYS A 358 16.52 -18.82 0.29
N ASP A 359 16.26 -17.71 -0.37
CA ASP A 359 17.12 -16.53 -0.35
C ASP A 359 16.67 -15.48 0.68
N TYR A 360 15.40 -15.56 1.10
CA TYR A 360 14.78 -14.65 2.05
C TYR A 360 14.11 -15.39 3.21
N TYR A 361 14.27 -14.88 4.44
CA TYR A 361 13.29 -15.16 5.49
C TYR A 361 11.99 -14.45 5.14
N GLN A 362 10.86 -15.14 5.30
CA GLN A 362 9.55 -14.58 5.03
C GLN A 362 8.59 -14.87 6.18
N ARG A 363 7.70 -13.91 6.45
CA ARG A 363 6.61 -14.04 7.41
C ARG A 363 5.42 -13.22 6.92
N ALA A 364 4.21 -13.61 7.26
CA ALA A 364 3.05 -12.75 7.12
C ALA A 364 2.42 -12.54 8.50
N THR A 365 2.24 -11.29 8.90
CA THR A 365 1.90 -10.90 10.28
C THR A 365 0.71 -9.95 10.26
N LEU A 366 -0.23 -10.17 11.17
CA LEU A 366 -1.26 -9.20 11.48
C LEU A 366 -0.70 -8.20 12.49
N ASP A 367 -0.35 -7.02 11.99
CA ASP A 367 0.34 -6.02 12.81
C ASP A 367 -0.61 -5.30 13.79
N PRO A 368 -0.07 -4.64 14.83
CA PRO A 368 -0.88 -3.94 15.83
C PRO A 368 -1.80 -2.83 15.30
N ASP A 369 -1.56 -2.35 14.07
CA ASP A 369 -2.40 -1.37 13.38
C ASP A 369 -3.58 -1.99 12.62
N GLY A 370 -3.69 -3.32 12.61
CA GLY A 370 -4.79 -4.07 11.99
C GLY A 370 -4.56 -4.43 10.52
N VAL A 371 -3.39 -4.13 9.96
CA VAL A 371 -3.08 -4.49 8.57
C VAL A 371 -2.33 -5.83 8.56
N PHE A 372 -2.74 -6.74 7.67
CA PHE A 372 -2.04 -8.01 7.48
C PHE A 372 -0.97 -7.84 6.41
N ARG A 373 0.31 -7.92 6.80
CA ARG A 373 1.45 -7.63 5.92
C ARG A 373 2.34 -8.84 5.72
N GLN A 374 2.83 -8.99 4.50
CA GLN A 374 3.89 -9.93 4.18
C GLN A 374 5.24 -9.21 4.17
N TYR A 375 6.21 -9.83 4.84
CA TYR A 375 7.55 -9.29 5.05
C TYR A 375 8.61 -10.23 4.50
N ILE A 376 9.68 -9.65 3.96
CA ILE A 376 10.89 -10.37 3.55
C ILE A 376 12.13 -9.79 4.24
N TYR A 377 13.12 -10.65 4.50
CA TYR A 377 14.45 -10.29 5.00
C TYR A 377 15.52 -11.11 4.27
N PRO A 378 16.53 -10.50 3.63
CA PRO A 378 17.59 -11.23 2.91
C PRO A 378 18.41 -12.15 3.84
N LYS A 379 18.56 -13.44 3.50
CA LYS A 379 19.39 -14.37 4.31
C LYS A 379 20.89 -14.13 4.13
N THR A 380 21.28 -13.65 2.94
CA THR A 380 22.67 -13.29 2.61
C THR A 380 22.81 -11.78 2.54
N ASN A 381 23.99 -11.31 2.93
CA ASN A 381 24.35 -9.89 2.89
C ASN A 381 24.47 -9.45 1.42
N MET A 382 23.35 -9.16 0.78
CA MET A 382 23.30 -8.64 -0.59
C MET A 382 23.73 -7.17 -0.49
N SER A 383 24.90 -6.86 -1.03
CA SER A 383 25.64 -5.59 -0.92
C SER A 383 24.89 -4.31 -1.35
N THR A 384 23.62 -4.41 -1.75
CA THR A 384 22.78 -3.32 -2.26
C THR A 384 21.52 -3.05 -1.44
N ARG A 385 21.18 -3.86 -0.42
CA ARG A 385 20.00 -3.62 0.45
C ARG A 385 20.41 -3.55 1.92
N ASN A 386 19.80 -2.63 2.66
CA ASN A 386 19.85 -2.65 4.12
C ASN A 386 19.29 -4.01 4.61
N ASN A 387 20.01 -4.67 5.52
CA ASN A 387 19.58 -5.91 6.18
C ASN A 387 18.45 -5.64 7.16
N ALA A 388 17.27 -5.31 6.64
CA ALA A 388 16.08 -4.95 7.38
C ALA A 388 14.86 -5.67 6.80
N TRP A 389 13.80 -5.78 7.61
CA TRP A 389 12.51 -6.26 7.15
C TRP A 389 11.89 -5.24 6.18
N SER A 390 11.43 -5.72 5.03
CA SER A 390 10.67 -4.90 4.07
C SER A 390 9.30 -5.53 3.81
N VAL A 391 8.27 -4.68 3.78
CA VAL A 391 6.91 -5.07 3.36
C VAL A 391 6.91 -5.26 1.85
N VAL A 392 6.37 -6.38 1.37
CA VAL A 392 6.24 -6.67 -0.08
C VAL A 392 4.80 -6.59 -0.56
N ASP A 393 3.86 -6.89 0.32
CA ASP A 393 2.44 -6.89 0.01
C ASP A 393 1.65 -6.84 1.33
N PHE A 394 0.40 -6.39 1.27
CA PHE A 394 -0.46 -6.22 2.43
C PHE A 394 -1.94 -6.25 2.05
N VAL A 395 -2.77 -6.60 3.02
CA VAL A 395 -4.22 -6.60 2.89
C VAL A 395 -4.83 -5.62 3.87
N ALA A 396 -5.83 -4.87 3.37
CA ALA A 396 -6.54 -3.78 4.06
C ALA A 396 -5.70 -2.49 4.24
N SER A 397 -5.14 -1.94 3.14
CA SER A 397 -4.46 -0.63 3.15
C SER A 397 -5.31 0.48 3.75
N ASP A 398 -6.57 0.57 3.32
CA ASP A 398 -7.48 1.64 3.71
C ASP A 398 -8.37 1.25 4.91
N ILE A 399 -7.75 0.70 5.95
CA ILE A 399 -8.45 0.42 7.21
C ILE A 399 -9.06 1.70 7.83
N CYS A 400 -8.48 2.88 7.54
CA CYS A 400 -8.97 4.18 8.02
C CYS A 400 -10.41 4.47 7.54
N THR A 401 -10.76 4.10 6.30
CA THR A 401 -12.13 4.30 5.79
C THR A 401 -12.99 3.04 5.84
N ALA A 402 -12.39 1.85 5.77
CA ALA A 402 -13.11 0.58 5.70
C ALA A 402 -13.84 0.22 7.01
N LEU A 403 -13.33 0.67 8.15
CA LEU A 403 -13.88 0.36 9.46
C LEU A 403 -14.98 1.37 9.85
N THR A 404 -16.25 0.96 9.72
CA THR A 404 -17.41 1.82 10.06
C THR A 404 -18.42 1.18 11.04
N PRO A 405 -17.98 0.47 12.10
CA PRO A 405 -18.90 -0.17 13.03
C PRO A 405 -19.72 0.87 13.80
N ASP A 406 -20.94 0.49 14.18
CA ASP A 406 -21.81 1.34 15.01
C ASP A 406 -21.35 1.39 16.48
N LEU A 407 -20.49 0.45 16.88
CA LEU A 407 -19.95 0.33 18.23
C LEU A 407 -18.43 0.30 18.21
N GLY A 408 -17.82 0.85 19.26
CA GLY A 408 -16.37 0.91 19.41
C GLY A 408 -15.78 2.24 18.95
N SER A 409 -14.48 2.41 19.19
CA SER A 409 -13.78 3.67 18.98
C SER A 409 -13.17 3.84 17.60
N GLY A 410 -13.10 2.74 16.83
CA GLY A 410 -12.45 2.69 15.53
C GLY A 410 -10.95 2.36 15.63
N VAL A 411 -10.23 2.57 14.52
CA VAL A 411 -8.80 2.23 14.34
C VAL A 411 -7.86 3.02 15.26
N CYS A 412 -8.24 4.23 15.66
CA CYS A 412 -7.36 5.09 16.45
C CYS A 412 -7.82 5.40 17.88
N GLY A 413 -9.04 5.01 18.25
CA GLY A 413 -9.58 5.36 19.56
C GLY A 413 -10.50 6.57 19.52
N PHE A 414 -11.17 6.84 20.64
CA PHE A 414 -12.12 7.95 20.70
C PHE A 414 -11.40 9.30 20.61
N ASN A 415 -12.02 10.29 19.99
CA ASN A 415 -11.49 11.65 19.82
C ASN A 415 -10.13 11.72 19.12
N SER A 416 -9.79 10.69 18.35
CA SER A 416 -8.60 10.64 17.50
C SER A 416 -9.02 10.37 16.06
N TYR A 417 -8.10 10.55 15.12
CA TYR A 417 -8.33 10.19 13.73
C TYR A 417 -7.20 9.34 13.14
N CYS A 418 -7.58 8.49 12.20
CA CYS A 418 -6.70 7.65 11.40
C CYS A 418 -6.24 8.43 10.19
N LYS A 419 -4.93 8.58 10.04
CA LYS A 419 -4.30 9.19 8.88
C LYS A 419 -3.66 8.08 8.04
N PRO A 420 -4.05 7.96 6.76
CA PRO A 420 -3.46 6.93 5.92
C PRO A 420 -2.00 7.24 5.66
N GLY A 421 -1.15 6.22 5.70
CA GLY A 421 0.25 6.32 5.30
C GLY A 421 0.55 5.41 4.10
N THR A 422 1.74 5.53 3.52
CA THR A 422 2.15 4.71 2.37
C THR A 422 2.34 3.23 2.72
N THR A 423 2.81 2.95 3.94
CA THR A 423 3.06 1.57 4.42
C THR A 423 2.37 1.29 5.75
N GLN A 424 2.15 2.31 6.57
CA GLN A 424 1.56 2.21 7.91
C GLN A 424 0.68 3.41 8.20
N ASN A 425 -0.51 3.15 8.71
CA ASN A 425 -1.46 4.18 9.10
C ASN A 425 -1.08 4.74 10.46
N THR A 426 -1.24 6.05 10.65
CA THR A 426 -0.91 6.71 11.91
C THR A 426 -2.18 7.19 12.60
N CYS A 427 -2.17 7.10 13.92
CA CYS A 427 -3.20 7.70 14.76
C CYS A 427 -2.70 9.05 15.25
N GLU A 428 -3.53 10.07 15.08
CA GLU A 428 -3.25 11.46 15.46
C GLU A 428 -4.41 12.02 16.30
N CYS A 429 -4.09 12.97 17.17
CA CYS A 429 -5.08 13.74 17.93
C CYS A 429 -5.38 15.05 17.19
N PRO A 430 -6.65 15.52 17.22
CA PRO A 430 -6.96 16.88 16.83
C PRO A 430 -6.14 17.90 17.63
N ASN A 431 -5.96 19.10 17.09
CA ASN A 431 -5.29 20.17 17.81
C ASN A 431 -6.03 20.51 19.12
N GLY A 432 -5.27 20.76 20.18
CA GLY A 432 -5.83 20.93 21.53
C GLY A 432 -6.28 19.62 22.21
N TYR A 433 -5.97 18.46 21.63
CA TYR A 433 -6.14 17.15 22.27
C TYR A 433 -4.78 16.45 22.43
N SER A 434 -4.66 15.67 23.50
CA SER A 434 -3.50 14.80 23.76
C SER A 434 -3.92 13.35 23.90
N PHE A 435 -3.02 12.41 23.60
CA PHE A 435 -3.31 10.99 23.82
C PHE A 435 -3.56 10.73 25.31
N PHE A 436 -4.48 9.78 25.60
CA PHE A 436 -4.59 9.25 26.96
C PHE A 436 -3.30 8.57 27.41
N ASP A 437 -2.56 8.02 26.44
CA ASP A 437 -1.37 7.22 26.62
C ASP A 437 -0.56 7.27 25.32
N GLU A 438 0.58 7.97 25.32
CA GLU A 438 1.44 8.16 24.13
C GLU A 438 1.97 6.82 23.58
N ASP A 439 2.16 5.83 24.45
CA ASP A 439 2.64 4.50 24.06
C ASP A 439 1.50 3.62 23.51
N LEU A 440 0.23 3.98 23.83
CA LEU A 440 -0.97 3.23 23.45
C LEU A 440 -1.99 4.15 22.76
N LYS A 441 -1.57 4.72 21.63
CA LYS A 441 -2.35 5.70 20.83
C LYS A 441 -3.79 5.27 20.54
N TYR A 442 -4.04 3.97 20.37
CA TYR A 442 -5.38 3.42 20.11
C TYR A 442 -6.40 3.64 21.25
N LYS A 443 -5.96 4.05 22.44
CA LYS A 443 -6.83 4.48 23.54
C LYS A 443 -7.54 5.81 23.22
N GLY A 444 -7.08 6.51 22.19
CA GLY A 444 -7.65 7.77 21.73
C GLY A 444 -7.11 8.96 22.50
N CYS A 445 -7.80 10.09 22.36
CA CYS A 445 -7.37 11.37 22.87
C CYS A 445 -8.36 11.97 23.87
N LYS A 446 -7.83 12.87 24.70
CA LYS A 446 -8.58 13.72 25.63
C LYS A 446 -8.36 15.18 25.25
N PRO A 447 -9.36 16.05 25.42
CA PRO A 447 -9.17 17.48 25.26
C PRO A 447 -8.20 18.01 26.33
N ASP A 448 -7.34 18.94 25.95
CA ASP A 448 -6.44 19.68 26.86
C ASP A 448 -7.09 20.96 27.41
N PHE A 449 -8.38 21.14 27.11
CA PHE A 449 -9.22 22.25 27.55
C PHE A 449 -10.46 21.72 28.27
N THR A 450 -11.12 22.60 29.03
CA THR A 450 -12.37 22.27 29.71
C THR A 450 -13.50 22.16 28.70
N VAL A 451 -14.12 20.98 28.62
CA VAL A 451 -15.32 20.76 27.79
C VAL A 451 -16.47 21.61 28.33
N GLN A 452 -17.24 22.21 27.43
CA GLN A 452 -18.34 23.12 27.75
C GLN A 452 -19.35 22.45 28.70
N SER A 453 -19.65 23.11 29.83
CA SER A 453 -20.62 22.60 30.84
C SER A 453 -22.03 23.16 30.66
N CYS A 454 -22.27 23.94 29.61
CA CYS A 454 -23.51 24.69 29.36
C CYS A 454 -23.91 25.64 30.50
N ASP A 455 -22.99 25.98 31.40
CA ASP A 455 -23.21 26.98 32.42
C ASP A 455 -23.16 28.39 31.80
N ILE A 456 -24.08 29.25 32.25
CA ILE A 456 -24.44 30.52 31.59
C ILE A 456 -23.24 31.48 31.42
N ASP A 457 -22.23 31.37 32.28
CA ASP A 457 -21.05 32.26 32.33
C ASP A 457 -19.90 31.85 31.39
N ASP A 458 -19.90 30.62 30.85
CA ASP A 458 -18.83 30.09 29.98
C ASP A 458 -19.13 30.23 28.48
N SER A 459 -20.29 30.79 28.12
CA SER A 459 -20.88 30.75 26.76
C SER A 459 -20.16 31.55 25.66
N ARG A 460 -18.94 32.08 25.87
CA ARG A 460 -18.32 33.06 24.96
C ARG A 460 -16.82 32.94 24.66
N MET A 461 -16.15 31.84 24.99
CA MET A 461 -14.69 31.73 24.81
C MET A 461 -14.22 30.48 24.05
N TYR A 462 -14.95 30.04 23.03
CA TYR A 462 -14.54 28.91 22.21
C TYR A 462 -14.38 29.30 20.76
N GLN A 463 -13.38 28.73 20.12
CA GLN A 463 -13.04 28.92 18.72
C GLN A 463 -13.10 27.55 18.04
N LEU A 464 -13.73 27.49 16.87
CA LEU A 464 -13.63 26.33 16.00
C LEU A 464 -12.26 26.35 15.33
N GLU A 465 -11.58 25.20 15.39
CA GLU A 465 -10.37 24.97 14.63
C GLU A 465 -10.70 24.16 13.38
N GLU A 466 -10.23 24.64 12.24
CA GLU A 466 -10.52 24.04 10.96
C GLU A 466 -9.58 22.86 10.69
N MET A 467 -10.16 21.72 10.30
CA MET A 467 -9.43 20.53 9.89
C MET A 467 -9.95 20.10 8.52
N LEU A 468 -9.08 20.21 7.52
CA LEU A 468 -9.39 19.80 6.15
C LEU A 468 -9.32 18.28 6.00
N ASP A 469 -10.08 17.75 5.05
CA ASP A 469 -10.10 16.34 4.65
C ASP A 469 -10.29 15.34 5.81
N THR A 470 -10.91 15.77 6.91
CA THR A 470 -11.07 14.97 8.12
C THR A 470 -12.54 14.83 8.49
N ASP A 471 -12.98 13.61 8.81
CA ASP A 471 -14.34 13.29 9.20
C ASP A 471 -14.38 12.32 10.38
N TRP A 472 -15.45 12.41 11.17
CA TRP A 472 -15.84 11.44 12.18
C TRP A 472 -17.22 10.90 11.82
N PRO A 473 -17.35 9.80 11.07
CA PRO A 473 -18.60 9.35 10.45
C PRO A 473 -19.72 8.94 11.44
N LYS A 474 -19.46 9.00 12.74
CA LYS A 474 -20.37 8.57 13.81
C LYS A 474 -20.45 9.66 14.87
N GLY A 475 -21.50 9.60 15.68
CA GLY A 475 -21.77 10.61 16.71
C GLY A 475 -22.54 11.83 16.20
N ASP A 476 -23.05 11.78 14.97
CA ASP A 476 -24.00 12.77 14.47
C ASP A 476 -25.28 12.76 15.31
N TYR A 477 -25.81 13.95 15.62
CA TYR A 477 -27.12 14.08 16.26
C TYR A 477 -28.04 15.07 15.55
N GLU A 478 -27.53 15.86 14.61
CA GLU A 478 -28.33 16.83 13.85
C GLU A 478 -27.69 17.12 12.50
N GLN A 479 -28.51 17.27 11.45
CA GLN A 479 -28.10 17.56 10.08
C GLN A 479 -28.89 18.75 9.51
N TYR A 480 -28.21 19.65 8.81
CA TYR A 480 -28.81 20.77 8.09
C TYR A 480 -28.41 20.75 6.60
N ASN A 481 -29.40 20.74 5.71
CA ASN A 481 -29.20 20.84 4.26
C ASN A 481 -30.47 21.43 3.58
N PRO A 482 -30.36 22.49 2.77
CA PRO A 482 -29.16 23.26 2.41
C PRO A 482 -28.76 24.26 3.49
N ILE A 483 -27.45 24.51 3.61
CA ILE A 483 -26.87 25.47 4.55
C ILE A 483 -25.48 25.89 4.06
N SER A 484 -25.03 27.12 4.36
CA SER A 484 -23.64 27.53 4.13
C SER A 484 -22.71 27.06 5.25
N GLU A 485 -21.40 27.07 4.97
CA GLU A 485 -20.40 26.75 5.99
C GLU A 485 -20.47 27.71 7.18
N ASP A 486 -20.59 29.02 6.94
CA ASP A 486 -20.71 30.02 8.01
C ASP A 486 -21.91 29.77 8.91
N GLN A 487 -23.06 29.41 8.31
CA GLN A 487 -24.25 29.04 9.07
C GLN A 487 -24.02 27.77 9.90
N CYS A 488 -23.32 26.77 9.34
CA CYS A 488 -22.94 25.56 10.07
C CYS A 488 -22.04 25.87 11.28
N ARG A 489 -21.02 26.73 11.09
CA ARG A 489 -20.12 27.21 12.14
C ARG A 489 -20.91 27.90 13.26
N SER A 490 -21.80 28.84 12.91
CA SER A 490 -22.64 29.53 13.90
C SER A 490 -23.57 28.57 14.67
N LEU A 491 -24.23 27.64 13.98
CA LEU A 491 -25.12 26.67 14.64
C LEU A 491 -24.41 25.73 15.60
N CYS A 492 -23.14 25.42 15.35
CA CYS A 492 -22.33 24.63 16.29
C CYS A 492 -21.91 25.48 17.49
N LEU A 493 -21.43 26.71 17.28
CA LEU A 493 -21.01 27.61 18.36
C LEU A 493 -22.16 28.01 19.30
N GLU A 494 -23.40 28.05 18.80
CA GLU A 494 -24.60 28.34 19.59
C GLU A 494 -25.13 27.11 20.35
N ASP A 495 -24.70 25.89 20.00
CA ASP A 495 -25.14 24.66 20.64
C ASP A 495 -24.04 24.07 21.53
N CYS A 496 -24.28 24.10 22.83
CA CYS A 496 -23.37 23.55 23.83
C CYS A 496 -23.12 22.04 23.70
N LEU A 497 -24.00 21.29 23.03
CA LEU A 497 -23.81 19.86 22.76
C LEU A 497 -22.96 19.60 21.51
N CYS A 498 -22.66 20.64 20.71
CA CYS A 498 -21.84 20.52 19.51
C CYS A 498 -20.35 20.48 19.88
N ALA A 499 -19.75 19.31 19.77
CA ALA A 499 -18.31 19.14 19.96
C ALA A 499 -17.51 19.43 18.69
N LEU A 500 -18.10 19.17 17.52
CA LEU A 500 -17.52 19.33 16.20
C LEU A 500 -18.66 19.44 15.17
N ALA A 501 -18.43 20.18 14.09
CA ALA A 501 -19.29 20.16 12.92
C ALA A 501 -18.49 19.74 11.67
N VAL A 502 -19.07 18.87 10.85
CA VAL A 502 -18.52 18.52 9.53
C VAL A 502 -19.39 19.15 8.46
N PHE A 503 -18.76 19.94 7.59
CA PHE A 503 -19.42 20.58 6.47
C PHE A 503 -18.93 19.95 5.16
N GLY A 504 -19.85 19.63 4.25
CA GLY A 504 -19.52 19.02 2.97
C GLY A 504 -20.70 19.01 1.99
N PRO A 505 -20.64 18.20 0.91
CA PRO A 505 -21.66 18.17 -0.14
C PRO A 505 -23.08 17.85 0.33
N THR A 506 -23.20 17.15 1.46
CA THR A 506 -24.47 16.74 2.07
C THR A 506 -24.98 17.71 3.14
N GLY A 507 -24.32 18.87 3.29
CA GLY A 507 -24.66 19.92 4.24
C GLY A 507 -23.80 19.89 5.51
N CYS A 508 -24.37 20.34 6.62
CA CYS A 508 -23.74 20.43 7.92
C CYS A 508 -24.16 19.27 8.83
N TRP A 509 -23.20 18.63 9.48
CA TRP A 509 -23.41 17.54 10.42
C TRP A 509 -22.83 17.90 11.79
N LYS A 510 -23.69 18.04 12.80
CA LYS A 510 -23.25 18.34 14.18
C LYS A 510 -22.99 17.05 14.94
N LYS A 511 -21.84 16.99 15.61
CA LYS A 511 -21.34 15.80 16.31
C LYS A 511 -21.22 16.01 17.81
N LYS A 512 -21.53 14.97 18.58
CA LYS A 512 -21.40 14.94 20.03
C LYS A 512 -20.27 14.00 20.47
N LEU A 513 -19.70 14.27 21.64
CA LEU A 513 -18.72 13.38 22.26
C LEU A 513 -19.34 12.05 22.73
N PRO A 514 -18.55 10.96 22.76
CA PRO A 514 -17.19 10.85 22.21
C PRO A 514 -17.20 10.75 20.68
N LEU A 515 -16.20 11.35 20.03
CA LEU A 515 -16.02 11.21 18.58
C LEU A 515 -15.43 9.82 18.28
N SER A 516 -15.95 9.10 17.29
CA SER A 516 -15.51 7.74 16.95
C SER A 516 -15.28 7.60 15.45
N ASN A 517 -14.40 6.66 15.08
CA ASN A 517 -14.03 6.38 13.69
C ASN A 517 -13.48 7.61 12.94
N GLY A 518 -12.73 8.47 13.64
CA GLY A 518 -12.07 9.61 12.99
C GLY A 518 -11.15 9.13 11.88
N ARG A 519 -11.20 9.81 10.75
CA ARG A 519 -10.41 9.48 9.57
C ARG A 519 -10.07 10.74 8.80
N MET A 520 -8.83 10.81 8.34
CA MET A 520 -8.39 11.77 7.35
C MET A 520 -8.43 11.06 6.00
N GLN A 521 -9.11 11.64 5.01
CA GLN A 521 -8.96 11.23 3.63
C GLN A 521 -7.67 11.87 3.13
N ILE A 522 -6.79 11.09 2.50
CA ILE A 522 -5.85 11.70 1.56
C ILE A 522 -6.75 12.21 0.43
N GLY A 523 -6.59 13.45 -0.01
CA GLY A 523 -7.24 13.91 -1.23
C GLY A 523 -6.82 13.02 -2.40
N GLU A 524 -7.58 11.97 -2.68
CA GLU A 524 -7.40 11.11 -3.85
C GLU A 524 -8.02 11.84 -5.04
N ASN A 525 -7.14 12.34 -5.92
CA ASN A 525 -7.49 12.77 -7.27
C ASN A 525 -8.22 11.63 -7.99
N CYS A 526 -9.21 11.97 -8.83
CA CYS A 526 -9.96 11.05 -9.68
C CYS A 526 -9.10 9.95 -10.34
N GLY A 527 -9.64 8.72 -10.38
CA GLY A 527 -9.21 7.61 -11.24
C GLY A 527 -8.30 6.57 -10.59
N THR A 528 -8.86 5.41 -10.21
CA THR A 528 -8.10 4.16 -10.08
C THR A 528 -8.25 3.34 -11.35
N ARG A 529 -7.13 3.03 -12.03
CA ARG A 529 -7.01 1.77 -12.77
C ARG A 529 -5.99 0.91 -12.03
N ASN A 530 -6.48 -0.20 -11.47
CA ASN A 530 -5.65 -1.29 -10.98
C ASN A 530 -4.87 -1.92 -12.14
N GLY A 531 -3.58 -2.16 -11.94
CA GLY A 531 -2.81 -3.14 -12.69
C GLY A 531 -1.53 -2.59 -13.30
N ASN A 532 -0.42 -2.87 -12.61
CA ASN A 532 0.97 -2.64 -12.99
C ASN A 532 1.37 -1.17 -13.13
N GLU A 533 2.55 -0.84 -12.62
CA GLU A 533 3.17 0.48 -12.81
C GLU A 533 3.42 0.74 -14.31
N GLU A 534 2.41 1.26 -15.00
CA GLU A 534 2.57 2.19 -16.11
C GLU A 534 1.74 3.41 -15.75
N ALA A 535 2.39 4.58 -15.76
CA ALA A 535 1.78 5.87 -15.45
C ALA A 535 0.40 5.99 -16.10
N ALA A 536 -0.64 6.34 -15.32
CA ALA A 536 -1.94 6.70 -15.86
C ALA A 536 -1.73 7.70 -17.02
N ILE A 537 -2.15 7.34 -18.23
CA ILE A 537 -2.06 8.23 -19.39
C ILE A 537 -2.93 9.44 -19.04
N LEU A 538 -2.31 10.62 -18.96
CA LEU A 538 -2.96 11.89 -18.58
C LEU A 538 -4.29 12.14 -19.31
N THR A 539 -4.42 11.64 -20.53
CA THR A 539 -5.62 11.70 -21.36
C THR A 539 -6.80 10.88 -20.81
N ASP A 540 -6.55 9.65 -20.34
CA ASP A 540 -7.57 8.76 -19.77
C ASP A 540 -8.03 9.31 -18.41
N TRP A 541 -7.06 9.76 -17.61
CA TRP A 541 -7.32 10.47 -16.35
C TRP A 541 -8.18 11.72 -16.55
N ALA A 542 -7.87 12.53 -17.58
CA ALA A 542 -8.66 13.72 -17.91
C ALA A 542 -10.07 13.40 -18.41
N TYR A 543 -10.25 12.28 -19.13
CA TYR A 543 -11.57 11.79 -19.56
C TYR A 543 -12.40 11.30 -18.37
N ASP A 544 -11.80 10.61 -17.41
CA ASP A 544 -12.46 10.13 -16.20
C ASP A 544 -12.89 11.30 -15.29
N CYS A 545 -12.00 12.28 -15.04
CA CYS A 545 -12.34 13.53 -14.35
C CYS A 545 -13.51 14.27 -15.02
N TYR A 546 -13.52 14.33 -16.36
CA TYR A 546 -14.63 14.90 -17.13
C TYR A 546 -15.94 14.15 -16.93
N ARG A 547 -15.90 12.81 -16.98
CA ARG A 547 -17.09 11.95 -16.82
C ARG A 547 -17.69 12.00 -15.41
N GLU A 548 -16.84 12.11 -14.39
CA GLU A 548 -17.25 12.16 -12.98
C GLU A 548 -17.72 13.57 -12.55
N GLY A 549 -17.65 14.55 -13.46
CA GLY A 549 -18.02 15.95 -13.16
C GLY A 549 -17.02 16.65 -12.22
N ARG A 550 -15.83 16.08 -12.06
CA ARG A 550 -14.73 16.55 -11.19
C ARG A 550 -13.70 17.34 -12.00
N LEU A 551 -14.17 18.39 -12.69
CA LEU A 551 -13.32 19.27 -13.49
C LEU A 551 -12.34 20.09 -12.64
N ASP A 552 -12.63 20.23 -11.34
CA ASP A 552 -11.78 20.82 -10.31
C ASP A 552 -10.46 20.07 -10.14
N ALA A 553 -10.46 18.74 -10.32
CA ALA A 553 -9.26 17.93 -10.20
C ALA A 553 -8.27 18.11 -11.38
N LEU A 554 -8.72 18.67 -12.51
CA LEU A 554 -7.90 18.87 -13.72
C LEU A 554 -7.16 20.21 -13.75
N VAL A 555 -7.60 21.17 -12.96
CA VAL A 555 -7.08 22.53 -12.95
C VAL A 555 -6.62 22.81 -11.53
N ASN A 556 -5.33 22.65 -11.26
CA ASN A 556 -4.67 22.77 -9.94
C ASN A 556 -5.00 24.09 -9.23
N SER A 557 -6.18 24.18 -8.61
CA SER A 557 -6.63 25.28 -7.77
C SER A 557 -6.50 26.68 -8.40
N ASP A 558 -6.61 26.78 -9.72
CA ASP A 558 -6.54 28.07 -10.43
C ASP A 558 -7.94 28.72 -10.46
N GLU A 559 -8.16 29.68 -9.57
CA GLU A 559 -9.48 30.31 -9.32
C GLU A 559 -10.07 31.00 -10.57
N GLU A 560 -9.24 31.44 -11.52
CA GLU A 560 -9.69 32.17 -12.70
C GLU A 560 -10.32 31.23 -13.75
N LEU A 561 -9.79 30.02 -13.89
CA LEU A 561 -10.29 28.95 -14.77
C LEU A 561 -11.56 28.27 -14.21
N MET A 562 -11.69 28.23 -12.89
CA MET A 562 -12.86 27.70 -12.17
C MET A 562 -14.11 28.58 -12.34
N SER A 563 -13.92 29.88 -12.57
CA SER A 563 -15.01 30.86 -12.66
C SER A 563 -15.91 30.68 -13.90
N ASP A 564 -15.41 30.03 -14.95
CA ASP A 564 -16.18 29.65 -16.14
C ASP A 564 -16.08 28.14 -16.38
N THR A 565 -16.61 27.36 -15.44
CA THR A 565 -16.69 25.89 -15.52
C THR A 565 -17.29 25.41 -16.84
N ARG A 566 -18.19 26.20 -17.46
CA ARG A 566 -18.77 25.90 -18.78
C ARG A 566 -17.77 26.07 -19.91
N ARG A 567 -16.91 27.08 -19.86
CA ARG A 567 -15.80 27.25 -20.80
C ARG A 567 -14.73 26.19 -20.59
N LEU A 568 -14.40 25.85 -19.35
CA LEU A 568 -13.45 24.77 -19.03
C LEU A 568 -13.93 23.41 -19.55
N GLU A 569 -15.18 23.06 -19.25
CA GLU A 569 -15.80 21.83 -19.74
C GLU A 569 -15.81 21.79 -21.28
N ARG A 570 -16.11 22.92 -21.93
CA ARG A 570 -16.09 23.05 -23.40
C ARG A 570 -14.70 22.86 -23.98
N ILE A 571 -13.68 23.52 -23.42
CA ILE A 571 -12.28 23.39 -23.87
C ILE A 571 -11.82 21.93 -23.71
N LEU A 572 -12.15 21.30 -22.59
CA LEU A 572 -11.81 19.91 -22.32
C LEU A 572 -12.49 18.95 -23.32
N LYS A 573 -13.79 19.13 -23.60
CA LYS A 573 -14.47 18.34 -24.64
C LYS A 573 -13.83 18.50 -26.01
N VAL A 574 -13.44 19.72 -26.38
CA VAL A 574 -12.76 19.98 -27.67
C VAL A 574 -11.39 19.32 -27.70
N ALA A 575 -10.60 19.41 -26.62
CA ALA A 575 -9.30 18.76 -26.51
C ALA A 575 -9.42 17.23 -26.65
N LEU A 576 -10.39 16.61 -25.95
CA LEU A 576 -10.69 15.19 -26.04
C LEU A 576 -11.11 14.74 -27.45
N TRP A 577 -11.80 15.59 -28.23
CA TRP A 577 -12.11 15.34 -29.65
C TRP A 577 -10.88 15.44 -30.57
N CYS A 578 -9.94 16.35 -30.27
CA CYS A 578 -8.75 16.58 -31.09
C CYS A 578 -7.69 15.49 -30.93
N ILE A 579 -7.66 14.83 -29.77
CA ILE A 579 -6.66 13.79 -29.43
C ILE A 579 -7.15 12.36 -29.68
N GLN A 580 -8.35 12.18 -30.25
CA GLN A 580 -8.90 10.87 -30.61
C GLN A 580 -7.90 10.08 -31.45
N GLU A 581 -7.65 8.81 -31.13
CA GLU A 581 -6.66 8.03 -31.88
C GLU A 581 -7.01 7.91 -33.36
N ASP A 582 -8.29 7.70 -33.69
CA ASP A 582 -8.79 7.72 -35.08
C ASP A 582 -8.79 9.17 -35.64
N PRO A 583 -7.94 9.47 -36.64
CA PRO A 583 -7.88 10.80 -37.23
C PRO A 583 -9.18 11.22 -37.94
N SER A 584 -10.03 10.26 -38.34
CA SER A 584 -11.30 10.54 -39.02
C SER A 584 -12.37 11.09 -38.07
N LEU A 585 -12.25 10.82 -36.77
CA LEU A 585 -13.12 11.35 -35.72
C LEU A 585 -12.71 12.76 -35.27
N ARG A 586 -11.46 13.16 -35.56
CA ARG A 586 -10.94 14.47 -35.20
C ARG A 586 -11.64 15.56 -36.02
N PRO A 587 -12.24 16.58 -35.38
CA PRO A 587 -12.88 17.66 -36.11
C PRO A 587 -11.87 18.47 -36.94
N PRO A 588 -12.25 18.97 -38.13
CA PRO A 588 -11.38 19.86 -38.89
C PRO A 588 -11.14 21.16 -38.12
N MET A 589 -9.95 21.75 -38.25
CA MET A 589 -9.52 22.89 -37.44
C MET A 589 -10.50 24.08 -37.47
N LYS A 590 -11.16 24.32 -38.61
CA LYS A 590 -12.20 25.33 -38.74
C LYS A 590 -13.41 25.09 -37.80
N LYS A 591 -13.75 23.83 -37.57
CA LYS A 591 -14.83 23.42 -36.66
C LYS A 591 -14.36 23.48 -35.21
N VAL A 592 -13.10 23.15 -34.94
CA VAL A 592 -12.46 23.28 -33.62
C VAL A 592 -12.49 24.74 -33.14
N SER A 593 -12.11 25.71 -33.98
CA SER A 593 -12.17 27.14 -33.60
C SER A 593 -13.60 27.60 -33.30
N GLN A 594 -14.58 27.18 -34.12
CA GLN A 594 -16.00 27.47 -33.87
C GLN A 594 -16.53 26.85 -32.57
N MET A 595 -16.03 25.67 -32.20
CA MET A 595 -16.36 25.01 -30.92
C MET A 595 -15.74 25.75 -29.73
N LEU A 596 -14.50 26.22 -29.84
CA LEU A 596 -13.80 26.95 -28.76
C LEU A 596 -14.39 28.35 -28.54
N GLU A 597 -14.78 29.04 -29.62
CA GLU A 597 -15.47 30.34 -29.59
C GLU A 597 -16.90 30.23 -29.03
N GLY A 598 -17.41 29.01 -28.81
CA GLY A 598 -18.76 28.75 -28.32
C GLY A 598 -19.86 29.00 -29.36
N ALA A 599 -19.49 29.17 -30.64
CA ALA A 599 -20.41 29.40 -31.75
C ALA A 599 -21.17 28.11 -32.17
N VAL A 600 -20.65 26.94 -31.79
CA VAL A 600 -21.26 25.62 -32.02
C VAL A 600 -21.16 24.78 -30.75
N GLU A 601 -22.24 24.07 -30.41
CA GLU A 601 -22.28 23.18 -29.24
C GLU A 601 -21.39 21.94 -29.44
N VAL A 602 -20.63 21.58 -28.41
CA VAL A 602 -19.67 20.48 -28.46
C VAL A 602 -20.33 19.20 -27.95
N ALA A 603 -20.54 18.25 -28.85
CA ALA A 603 -21.05 16.92 -28.48
C ALA A 603 -20.08 16.20 -27.53
N VAL A 604 -20.59 15.28 -26.73
CA VAL A 604 -19.76 14.49 -25.80
C VAL A 604 -18.72 13.68 -26.59
N PRO A 605 -17.42 13.80 -26.28
CA PRO A 605 -16.37 13.06 -26.96
C PRO A 605 -16.42 11.56 -26.62
N PRO A 606 -16.15 10.67 -27.58
CA PRO A 606 -15.97 9.25 -27.31
C PRO A 606 -14.73 9.02 -26.46
N ASP A 607 -14.70 7.88 -25.78
CA ASP A 607 -13.54 7.45 -25.00
C ASP A 607 -12.30 7.39 -25.90
N PRO A 608 -11.19 8.07 -25.55
CA PRO A 608 -9.98 8.09 -26.36
C PRO A 608 -9.43 6.71 -26.74
N SER A 609 -9.70 5.69 -25.91
CA SER A 609 -9.20 4.31 -26.06
C SER A 609 -10.05 3.40 -26.96
N SER A 610 -11.11 3.92 -27.58
CA SER A 610 -12.19 3.11 -28.16
C SER A 610 -11.96 2.50 -29.56
N PHE A 611 -10.72 2.28 -30.02
CA PHE A 611 -10.48 1.62 -31.33
C PHE A 611 -9.59 0.35 -31.37
N ILE A 612 -8.98 -0.13 -30.29
CA ILE A 612 -8.24 -1.42 -30.30
C ILE A 612 -9.00 -2.51 -29.51
N SER A 613 -10.28 -2.67 -29.83
CA SER A 613 -11.01 -3.96 -29.71
C SER A 613 -11.47 -4.47 -31.08
N SER A 614 -10.89 -3.95 -32.16
CA SER A 614 -11.28 -4.27 -33.52
C SER A 614 -10.13 -4.11 -34.49
N ILE A 615 -9.12 -4.98 -34.37
CA ILE A 615 -8.38 -5.70 -35.44
C ILE A 615 -7.74 -6.92 -34.73
N ASN A 616 -8.32 -8.10 -34.99
CA ASN A 616 -7.90 -9.50 -34.72
C ASN A 616 -7.17 -9.89 -33.42
#